data_AF-A0A835BCR1-F1
#
_entry.id   AF-A0A835BCR1-F1
#
_cell.length_a   1.000
_cell.length_b   1.000
_cell.length_c   1.000
_cell.angle_alpha   90.00
_cell.angle_beta   90.00
_cell.angle_gamma   90.00
#
_symmetry.space_group_name_H-M   'P 1'
#
loop_
_entity.id
_entity.type
_entity.pdbx_description
1 polymer ?
#
loop_
_entity_poly.entity_id
_entity_poly.type
_entity_poly.pdbx_seq_one_letter_code
_entity_poly.pdbx_strand_id
1 'polypeptide(L)'
;MEPQEWRPFEISPASYRGFPALLDEMIERAGLKTKAVYQGKFHGSDEEGQAVVTVRVGADPMVPEFKGTIVRAQEEGTANAIQTAAREAVRWVHAEIAERLEDTPYRYLPQALFTQKHLAENVCRYHRDALAEPEEQLRVAARCIHAMDRELLRRDQDVGMLRREKEELLKKMDQLAKEKAKLMQDNLQLSKEKKILVDEVMAGSLRQHELEEEMEEQSKTFKIHLDDLTRRKRRALAARNRAFEKLQTYREVTDEEIRELIAELQEMVNLNNQKANAIRQLMSIDIALRITYQARIDKVKEDLEGRIQELGRRSTQLRETVGYLDSMDAELIRVEEELEYHR
;
A
#
# COMPACT_ATOMS: atom_id res chain seq x y z
N MET A 1 2.50 -15.93 -64.79
CA MET A 1 3.61 -15.20 -65.43
C MET A 1 4.10 -16.08 -66.56
N GLU A 2 3.89 -15.66 -67.81
CA GLU A 2 4.48 -16.35 -68.96
C GLU A 2 6.02 -16.30 -68.82
N PRO A 3 6.73 -17.38 -69.18
CA PRO A 3 8.18 -17.37 -69.16
C PRO A 3 8.67 -16.32 -70.17
N GLN A 4 9.25 -15.22 -69.68
CA GLN A 4 9.81 -14.18 -70.55
C GLN A 4 10.95 -14.79 -71.39
N GLU A 5 10.68 -14.95 -72.67
CA GLU A 5 11.61 -15.58 -73.61
C GLU A 5 12.81 -14.69 -73.92
N TRP A 6 13.98 -15.32 -74.07
CA TRP A 6 15.22 -14.65 -74.44
C TRP A 6 15.13 -14.12 -75.87
N ARG A 7 15.16 -12.79 -76.03
CA ARG A 7 15.07 -12.15 -77.36
C ARG A 7 16.46 -11.88 -77.92
N PRO A 8 16.79 -12.35 -79.15
CA PRO A 8 18.07 -12.06 -79.78
C PRO A 8 18.12 -10.61 -80.28
N PHE A 9 19.31 -10.01 -80.27
CA PHE A 9 19.56 -8.71 -80.88
C PHE A 9 20.98 -8.63 -81.46
N GLU A 10 21.11 -7.94 -82.59
CA GLU A 10 22.40 -7.57 -83.18
C GLU A 10 22.73 -6.13 -82.79
N ILE A 11 23.97 -5.91 -82.37
CA ILE A 11 24.41 -4.62 -81.87
C ILE A 11 25.37 -4.02 -82.90
N SER A 12 25.08 -2.80 -83.34
CA SER A 12 26.06 -2.00 -84.05
C SER A 12 27.11 -1.49 -83.04
N PRO A 13 28.41 -1.82 -83.19
CA PRO A 13 29.47 -1.32 -82.32
C PRO A 13 29.51 0.21 -82.28
N ALA A 14 29.14 0.86 -83.39
CA ALA A 14 29.12 2.32 -83.53
C ALA A 14 28.15 3.02 -82.55
N SER A 15 27.16 2.30 -82.02
CA SER A 15 26.21 2.83 -81.05
C SER A 15 26.80 2.97 -79.64
N TYR A 16 27.95 2.33 -79.36
CA TYR A 16 28.55 2.29 -78.03
C TYR A 16 29.98 2.82 -78.05
N ARG A 17 30.22 3.92 -77.33
CA ARG A 17 31.57 4.45 -77.10
C ARG A 17 32.29 3.65 -76.00
N GLY A 18 33.62 3.74 -75.92
CA GLY A 18 34.43 3.05 -74.91
C GLY A 18 35.07 1.78 -75.45
N PHE A 19 34.93 0.65 -74.75
CA PHE A 19 35.61 -0.60 -75.12
C PHE A 19 35.24 -1.16 -76.51
N PRO A 20 34.00 -1.01 -77.03
CA PRO A 20 33.69 -1.46 -78.38
C PRO A 20 34.46 -0.71 -79.47
N ALA A 21 34.53 0.62 -79.36
CA ALA A 21 35.32 1.44 -80.29
C ALA A 21 36.82 1.15 -80.18
N LEU A 22 37.30 0.92 -78.95
CA LEU A 22 38.69 0.55 -78.69
C LEU A 22 39.06 -0.80 -79.31
N LEU A 23 38.15 -1.78 -79.26
CA LEU A 23 38.34 -3.09 -79.89
C LEU A 23 38.50 -2.97 -81.40
N ASP A 24 37.63 -2.19 -82.05
CA ASP A 24 37.68 -1.99 -83.49
C ASP A 24 38.95 -1.26 -83.92
N GLU A 25 39.35 -0.21 -83.19
CA GLU A 25 40.59 0.53 -83.47
C GLU A 25 41.84 -0.35 -83.28
N MET A 26 41.86 -1.19 -82.24
CA MET A 26 42.97 -2.11 -81.99
C MET A 26 43.07 -3.19 -83.07
N ILE A 27 41.95 -3.75 -83.52
CA ILE A 27 41.90 -4.71 -84.63
C ILE A 27 42.47 -4.09 -85.91
N GLU A 28 42.06 -2.85 -86.22
CA GLU A 28 42.54 -2.12 -87.40
C GLU A 28 44.05 -1.84 -87.32
N ARG A 29 44.52 -1.36 -86.16
CA ARG A 29 45.93 -1.02 -85.93
C ARG A 29 46.85 -2.23 -85.94
N ALA A 30 46.36 -3.39 -85.52
CA ALA A 30 47.06 -4.66 -85.62
C ALA A 30 47.13 -5.22 -87.05
N GLY A 31 46.47 -4.57 -88.00
CA GLY A 31 46.41 -4.98 -89.41
C GLY A 31 45.51 -6.19 -89.67
N LEU A 32 44.58 -6.50 -88.75
CA LEU A 32 43.66 -7.63 -88.90
C LEU A 32 42.51 -7.25 -89.86
N LYS A 33 42.30 -8.04 -90.91
CA LYS A 33 41.18 -7.93 -91.87
C LYS A 33 39.91 -8.61 -91.34
N THR A 34 39.60 -8.38 -90.07
CA THR A 34 38.42 -8.94 -89.38
C THR A 34 37.64 -7.81 -88.69
N LYS A 35 36.44 -8.10 -88.19
CA LYS A 35 35.64 -7.16 -87.39
C LYS A 35 35.06 -7.85 -86.17
N ALA A 36 34.84 -7.08 -85.10
CA ALA A 36 34.12 -7.57 -83.93
C ALA A 36 32.61 -7.66 -84.23
N VAL A 37 32.04 -8.83 -83.99
CA VAL A 37 30.60 -9.10 -84.14
C VAL A 37 29.99 -9.31 -82.76
N TYR A 38 28.95 -8.55 -82.45
CA TYR A 38 28.26 -8.55 -81.17
C TYR A 38 26.88 -9.21 -81.32
N GLN A 39 26.67 -10.30 -80.60
CA GLN A 39 25.40 -11.04 -80.59
C GLN A 39 24.88 -11.13 -79.16
N GLY A 40 23.69 -10.59 -78.92
CA GLY A 40 23.09 -10.55 -77.59
C GLY A 40 21.80 -11.34 -77.49
N LYS A 41 21.46 -11.75 -76.27
CA LYS A 41 20.11 -12.10 -75.86
C LYS A 41 19.78 -11.37 -74.56
N PHE A 42 18.56 -10.87 -74.41
CA PHE A 42 18.13 -10.23 -73.17
C PHE A 42 16.89 -10.92 -72.58
N HIS A 43 16.75 -10.79 -71.26
CA HIS A 43 15.66 -11.32 -70.46
C HIS A 43 15.19 -10.23 -69.49
N GLY A 44 13.99 -9.67 -69.72
CA GLY A 44 13.44 -8.52 -68.98
C GLY A 44 13.33 -7.27 -69.84
N SER A 45 13.26 -6.08 -69.23
CA SER A 45 13.34 -4.78 -69.89
C SER A 45 14.80 -4.42 -70.22
N ASP A 46 15.04 -3.49 -71.16
CA ASP A 46 16.40 -3.12 -71.60
C ASP A 46 17.29 -2.52 -70.47
N GLU A 47 16.69 -1.93 -69.43
CA GLU A 47 17.38 -1.24 -68.34
C GLU A 47 17.50 -2.07 -67.04
N GLU A 48 16.59 -3.02 -66.79
CA GLU A 48 16.55 -3.80 -65.52
C GLU A 48 16.58 -5.32 -65.77
N GLY A 49 16.70 -5.74 -67.02
CA GLY A 49 16.77 -7.15 -67.42
C GLY A 49 18.20 -7.69 -67.44
N GLN A 50 18.34 -9.02 -67.36
CA GLN A 50 19.62 -9.67 -67.59
C GLN A 50 19.92 -9.76 -69.07
N ALA A 51 21.10 -9.30 -69.48
CA ALA A 51 21.58 -9.39 -70.84
C ALA A 51 22.80 -10.31 -70.92
N VAL A 52 22.82 -11.17 -71.93
CA VAL A 52 23.94 -12.03 -72.28
C VAL A 52 24.45 -11.60 -73.64
N VAL A 53 25.69 -11.13 -73.71
CA VAL A 53 26.31 -10.67 -74.95
C VAL A 53 27.52 -11.54 -75.26
N THR A 54 27.61 -11.98 -76.51
CA THR A 54 28.74 -12.70 -77.07
C THR A 54 29.42 -11.83 -78.11
N VAL A 55 30.71 -11.58 -77.93
CA VAL A 55 31.57 -10.87 -78.88
C VAL A 55 32.44 -11.89 -79.58
N ARG A 56 32.48 -11.85 -80.91
CA ARG A 56 33.36 -12.67 -81.75
C ARG A 56 34.26 -11.80 -82.60
N VAL A 57 35.55 -12.06 -82.53
CA VAL A 57 36.56 -11.50 -83.43
C VAL A 57 37.10 -12.67 -84.24
N GLY A 58 36.82 -12.71 -85.53
CA GLY A 58 37.21 -13.84 -86.39
C GLY A 58 38.72 -13.89 -86.60
N ALA A 59 39.28 -15.10 -86.69
CA ALA A 59 40.67 -15.29 -87.10
C ALA A 59 40.95 -14.62 -88.45
N ASP A 60 42.17 -14.12 -88.63
CA ASP A 60 42.62 -13.55 -89.91
C ASP A 60 43.62 -14.50 -90.58
N PRO A 61 43.36 -15.01 -91.80
CA PRO A 61 44.32 -15.82 -92.56
C PRO A 61 45.69 -15.15 -92.79
N MET A 62 45.76 -13.82 -92.72
CA MET A 62 47.00 -13.04 -92.86
C MET A 62 47.79 -12.91 -91.55
N VAL A 63 47.19 -13.33 -90.43
CA VAL A 63 47.75 -13.25 -89.08
C VAL A 63 47.58 -14.61 -88.39
N PRO A 64 48.40 -15.61 -88.76
CA PRO A 64 48.21 -16.99 -88.30
C PRO A 64 48.40 -17.16 -86.79
N GLU A 65 49.09 -16.24 -86.11
CA GLU A 65 49.14 -16.20 -84.64
C GLU A 65 47.79 -15.89 -83.98
N PHE A 66 46.90 -15.12 -84.64
CA PHE A 66 45.60 -14.76 -84.09
C PHE A 66 44.53 -15.80 -84.47
N LYS A 67 44.11 -16.61 -83.50
CA LYS A 67 43.16 -17.73 -83.75
C LYS A 67 41.71 -17.31 -83.68
N GLY A 68 41.46 -16.03 -83.42
CA GLY A 68 40.14 -15.49 -83.19
C GLY A 68 39.72 -15.64 -81.74
N THR A 69 38.86 -14.73 -81.29
CA THR A 69 38.43 -14.64 -79.90
C THR A 69 36.92 -14.69 -79.82
N ILE A 70 36.40 -15.48 -78.88
CA ILE A 70 34.98 -15.49 -78.53
C ILE A 70 34.85 -15.23 -77.04
N VAL A 71 34.16 -14.15 -76.67
CA VAL A 71 33.90 -13.81 -75.27
C VAL A 71 32.42 -13.68 -75.01
N ARG A 72 31.98 -14.16 -73.85
CA ARG A 72 30.61 -14.06 -73.37
C ARG A 72 30.58 -13.34 -72.02
N ALA A 73 29.71 -12.34 -71.89
CA ALA A 73 29.42 -11.68 -70.63
C ALA A 73 27.92 -11.75 -70.31
N GLN A 74 27.60 -11.79 -69.01
CA GLN A 74 26.24 -11.73 -68.49
C GLN A 74 26.20 -10.67 -67.41
N GLU A 75 25.39 -9.63 -67.62
CA GLU A 75 25.27 -8.49 -66.72
C GLU A 75 23.82 -8.02 -66.65
N GLU A 76 23.52 -7.16 -65.69
CA GLU A 76 22.26 -6.43 -65.60
C GLU A 76 22.31 -5.22 -66.56
N GLY A 77 21.40 -5.20 -67.54
CA GLY A 77 21.35 -4.21 -68.62
C GLY A 77 22.20 -4.55 -69.84
N THR A 78 21.67 -4.25 -71.03
CA THR A 78 22.33 -4.52 -72.32
C THR A 78 23.65 -3.76 -72.48
N ALA A 79 23.67 -2.48 -72.09
CA ALA A 79 24.86 -1.64 -72.17
C ALA A 79 26.03 -2.19 -71.33
N ASN A 80 25.75 -2.65 -70.10
CA ASN A 80 26.77 -3.22 -69.22
C ASN A 80 27.30 -4.53 -69.79
N ALA A 81 26.42 -5.42 -70.27
CA ALA A 81 26.84 -6.68 -70.89
C ALA A 81 27.71 -6.45 -72.13
N ILE A 82 27.41 -5.44 -72.95
CA ILE A 82 28.22 -5.05 -74.12
C ILE A 82 29.59 -4.53 -73.68
N GLN A 83 29.64 -3.60 -72.74
CA GLN A 83 30.90 -3.04 -72.25
C GLN A 83 31.76 -4.12 -71.60
N THR A 84 31.19 -5.01 -70.79
CA THR A 84 31.91 -6.13 -70.18
C THR A 84 32.44 -7.08 -71.24
N ALA A 85 31.60 -7.50 -72.21
CA ALA A 85 32.04 -8.42 -73.26
C ALA A 85 33.11 -7.81 -74.18
N ALA A 86 32.95 -6.54 -74.57
CA ALA A 86 33.94 -5.80 -75.36
C ALA A 86 35.27 -5.66 -74.60
N ARG A 87 35.20 -5.29 -73.32
CA ARG A 87 36.36 -5.15 -72.45
C ARG A 87 37.15 -6.45 -72.34
N GLU A 88 36.47 -7.58 -72.19
CA GLU A 88 37.15 -8.89 -72.18
C GLU A 88 37.72 -9.24 -73.57
N ALA A 89 36.99 -8.97 -74.65
CA ALA A 89 37.47 -9.23 -76.02
C ALA A 89 38.72 -8.41 -76.36
N VAL A 90 38.77 -7.14 -75.96
CA VAL A 90 39.96 -6.28 -76.08
C VAL A 90 41.17 -6.92 -75.41
N ARG A 91 41.00 -7.51 -74.22
CA ARG A 91 42.12 -8.15 -73.51
C ARG A 91 42.63 -9.38 -74.22
N TRP A 92 41.72 -10.23 -74.68
CA TRP A 92 42.08 -11.46 -75.37
C TRP A 92 42.77 -11.17 -76.70
N VAL A 93 42.22 -10.24 -77.49
CA VAL A 93 42.87 -9.80 -78.73
C VAL A 93 44.24 -9.22 -78.41
N HIS A 94 44.34 -8.25 -77.48
CA HIS A 94 45.62 -7.69 -77.08
C HIS A 94 46.65 -8.76 -76.65
N ALA A 95 46.22 -9.78 -75.91
CA ALA A 95 47.11 -10.85 -75.45
C ALA A 95 47.62 -11.73 -76.60
N GLU A 96 46.80 -12.02 -77.61
CA GLU A 96 47.18 -12.86 -78.75
C GLU A 96 48.06 -12.14 -79.77
N ILE A 97 47.88 -10.82 -79.94
CA ILE A 97 48.61 -10.02 -80.94
C ILE A 97 49.52 -8.96 -80.30
N ALA A 98 49.98 -9.19 -79.07
CA ALA A 98 50.78 -8.25 -78.30
C ALA A 98 52.04 -7.77 -79.05
N GLU A 99 52.74 -8.68 -79.73
CA GLU A 99 53.95 -8.37 -80.53
C GLU A 99 53.65 -7.39 -81.68
N ARG A 100 52.46 -7.48 -82.30
CA ARG A 100 52.06 -6.57 -83.38
C ARG A 100 51.60 -5.22 -82.87
N LEU A 101 51.15 -5.16 -81.63
CA LEU A 101 50.74 -3.92 -80.99
C LEU A 101 51.94 -3.16 -80.40
N GLU A 102 53.15 -3.75 -80.37
CA GLU A 102 54.36 -3.22 -79.75
C GLU A 102 54.77 -1.81 -80.26
N ASP A 103 54.44 -1.49 -81.51
CA ASP A 103 54.69 -0.18 -82.13
C ASP A 103 53.44 0.73 -82.13
N THR A 104 52.40 0.38 -81.37
CA THR A 104 51.13 1.11 -81.31
C THR A 104 50.86 1.69 -79.92
N PRO A 105 49.93 2.65 -79.78
CA PRO A 105 49.53 3.19 -78.47
C PRO A 105 48.94 2.14 -77.54
N TYR A 106 48.53 1.00 -78.10
CA TYR A 106 47.76 -0.02 -77.42
C TYR A 106 48.61 -1.10 -76.77
N ARG A 107 49.93 -1.20 -76.97
CA ARG A 107 50.76 -2.18 -76.22
C ARG A 107 50.70 -2.05 -74.69
N TYR A 108 50.26 -0.88 -74.24
CA TYR A 108 50.09 -0.57 -72.82
C TYR A 108 48.68 -0.85 -72.33
N LEU A 109 47.78 -1.35 -73.20
CA LEU A 109 46.48 -1.78 -72.72
C LEU A 109 46.68 -2.93 -71.75
N PRO A 110 46.07 -2.88 -70.55
CA PRO A 110 46.41 -3.84 -69.54
C PRO A 110 45.92 -5.23 -69.96
N GLN A 111 46.85 -6.19 -70.06
CA GLN A 111 46.58 -7.63 -69.84
C GLN A 111 45.96 -7.89 -68.44
N ALA A 112 46.01 -6.89 -67.56
CA ALA A 112 45.79 -6.95 -66.13
C ALA A 112 44.36 -6.60 -65.73
N LEU A 113 43.37 -7.37 -66.17
CA LEU A 113 42.07 -7.36 -65.49
C LEU A 113 41.65 -8.77 -65.06
N PHE A 114 42.55 -9.74 -65.22
CA PHE A 114 42.47 -11.03 -64.56
C PHE A 114 42.96 -10.90 -63.12
N THR A 115 42.01 -10.77 -62.19
CA THR A 115 42.16 -10.85 -60.71
C THR A 115 42.98 -9.75 -60.02
N GLN A 116 42.49 -9.31 -58.85
CA GLN A 116 43.08 -8.26 -58.00
C GLN A 116 44.59 -8.40 -57.74
N LYS A 117 45.11 -9.64 -57.72
CA LYS A 117 46.51 -9.95 -57.40
C LYS A 117 47.49 -9.42 -58.45
N HIS A 118 47.10 -9.43 -59.73
CA HIS A 118 47.99 -9.03 -60.83
C HIS A 118 47.86 -7.55 -61.21
N LEU A 119 46.80 -6.86 -60.76
CA LEU A 119 46.59 -5.45 -61.09
C LEU A 119 47.71 -4.56 -60.52
N ALA A 120 48.10 -4.77 -59.26
CA ALA A 120 49.16 -3.99 -58.62
C ALA A 120 50.55 -4.21 -59.24
N GLU A 121 50.90 -5.45 -59.56
CA GLU A 121 52.18 -5.80 -60.20
C GLU A 121 52.28 -5.22 -61.61
N ASN A 122 51.19 -5.31 -62.37
CA ASN A 122 51.13 -4.79 -63.74
C ASN A 122 51.17 -3.26 -63.78
N VAL A 123 50.47 -2.57 -62.86
CA VAL A 123 50.56 -1.11 -62.69
C VAL A 123 52.02 -0.67 -62.48
N CYS A 124 52.80 -1.40 -61.68
CA CYS A 124 54.22 -1.08 -61.45
C CYS A 124 55.13 -1.36 -62.67
N ARG A 125 54.78 -2.34 -63.50
CA ARG A 125 55.51 -2.67 -64.74
C ARG A 125 55.28 -1.59 -65.81
N TYR A 126 54.02 -1.28 -66.09
CA TYR A 126 53.66 -0.27 -67.09
C TYR A 126 54.12 1.14 -66.74
N HIS A 127 54.27 1.47 -65.46
CA HIS A 127 54.86 2.75 -65.04
C HIS A 127 56.32 2.92 -65.52
N ARG A 128 57.09 1.83 -65.59
CA ARG A 128 58.47 1.86 -66.08
C ARG A 128 58.51 1.93 -67.59
N ASP A 129 57.69 1.13 -68.27
CA ASP A 129 57.66 1.09 -69.74
C ASP A 129 57.15 2.42 -70.33
N ALA A 130 56.17 3.06 -69.70
CA ALA A 130 55.67 4.38 -70.09
C ALA A 130 56.73 5.50 -70.00
N LEU A 131 57.75 5.38 -69.14
CA LEU A 131 58.85 6.36 -69.05
C LEU A 131 59.92 6.12 -70.11
N ALA A 132 60.07 4.88 -70.57
CA ALA A 132 61.04 4.51 -71.61
C ALA A 132 60.58 4.87 -73.02
N GLU A 133 59.31 5.26 -73.18
CA GLU A 133 58.71 5.42 -74.49
C GLU A 133 59.17 6.68 -75.25
N PRO A 134 59.82 6.56 -76.43
CA PRO A 134 60.26 7.70 -77.22
C PRO A 134 59.12 8.56 -77.78
N GLU A 135 57.98 7.98 -78.17
CA GLU A 135 56.89 8.73 -78.79
C GLU A 135 55.96 9.38 -77.77
N GLU A 136 55.80 10.70 -77.86
CA GLU A 136 55.01 11.48 -76.88
C GLU A 136 53.52 11.06 -76.86
N GLN A 137 52.94 10.74 -78.02
CA GLN A 137 51.54 10.31 -78.10
C GLN A 137 51.30 8.99 -77.37
N LEU A 138 52.20 8.02 -77.56
CA LEU A 138 52.16 6.72 -76.89
C LEU A 138 52.42 6.87 -75.39
N ARG A 139 53.35 7.74 -75.02
CA ARG A 139 53.67 8.07 -73.63
C ARG A 139 52.48 8.68 -72.89
N VAL A 140 51.75 9.61 -73.51
CA VAL A 140 50.54 10.20 -72.92
C VAL A 140 49.43 9.17 -72.77
N ALA A 141 49.20 8.34 -73.79
CA ALA A 141 48.21 7.25 -73.73
C ALA A 141 48.52 6.25 -72.59
N ALA A 142 49.78 5.83 -72.45
CA ALA A 142 50.23 4.95 -71.38
C ALA A 142 49.99 5.55 -69.98
N ARG A 143 50.24 6.85 -69.81
CA ARG A 143 49.99 7.56 -68.54
C ARG A 143 48.50 7.63 -68.21
N CYS A 144 47.65 7.86 -69.19
CA CYS A 144 46.19 7.88 -69.00
C CYS A 144 45.65 6.50 -68.58
N ILE A 145 46.07 5.44 -69.28
CA ILE A 145 45.70 4.04 -68.94
C ILE A 145 46.16 3.70 -67.52
N HIS A 146 47.42 4.03 -67.18
CA HIS A 146 47.96 3.80 -65.84
C HIS A 146 47.23 4.57 -64.74
N ALA A 147 46.82 5.81 -65.01
CA ALA A 147 46.03 6.60 -64.06
C ALA A 147 44.65 5.97 -63.82
N MET A 148 44.01 5.46 -64.88
CA MET A 148 42.73 4.75 -64.78
C MET A 148 42.86 3.45 -63.98
N ASP A 149 43.92 2.66 -64.20
CA ASP A 149 44.12 1.39 -63.47
C ASP A 149 44.35 1.62 -61.97
N ARG A 150 45.07 2.68 -61.61
CA ARG A 150 45.24 3.07 -60.20
C ARG A 150 43.91 3.44 -59.55
N GLU A 151 43.06 4.14 -60.29
CA GLU A 151 41.74 4.52 -59.79
C GLU A 151 40.80 3.31 -59.65
N LEU A 152 40.84 2.37 -60.61
CA LEU A 152 40.11 1.11 -60.52
C LEU A 152 40.57 0.28 -59.32
N LEU A 153 41.89 0.16 -59.09
CA LEU A 153 42.43 -0.54 -57.93
C LEU A 153 41.95 0.07 -56.60
N ARG A 154 41.90 1.40 -56.50
CA ARG A 154 41.38 2.09 -55.30
C ARG A 154 39.91 1.80 -55.08
N ARG A 155 39.08 1.93 -56.12
CA ARG A 155 37.65 1.65 -56.02
C ARG A 155 37.35 0.21 -55.63
N ASP A 156 38.13 -0.75 -56.13
CA ASP A 156 38.00 -2.15 -55.73
C ASP A 156 38.33 -2.38 -54.25
N GLN A 157 39.33 -1.66 -53.72
CA GLN A 157 39.64 -1.69 -52.29
C GLN A 157 38.49 -1.09 -51.47
N ASP A 158 37.94 0.04 -51.89
CA ASP A 158 36.81 0.70 -51.23
C ASP A 158 35.56 -0.20 -51.23
N VAL A 159 35.22 -0.82 -52.36
CA VAL A 159 34.13 -1.80 -52.47
C VAL A 159 34.37 -2.99 -51.54
N GLY A 160 35.62 -3.46 -51.44
CA GLY A 160 36.02 -4.52 -50.52
C GLY A 160 35.80 -4.14 -49.04
N MET A 161 36.17 -2.92 -48.66
CA MET A 161 35.95 -2.38 -47.31
C MET A 161 34.45 -2.26 -46.99
N LEU A 162 33.67 -1.68 -47.89
CA LEU A 162 32.22 -1.54 -47.74
C LEU A 162 31.51 -2.89 -47.62
N ARG A 163 31.98 -3.94 -48.33
CA ARG A 163 31.44 -5.30 -48.16
C ARG A 163 31.65 -5.83 -46.75
N ARG A 164 32.85 -5.64 -46.17
CA ARG A 164 33.13 -6.07 -44.79
C ARG A 164 32.28 -5.29 -43.79
N GLU A 165 32.17 -3.97 -43.95
CA GLU A 165 31.31 -3.14 -43.09
C GLU A 165 29.84 -3.58 -43.17
N LYS A 166 29.34 -3.88 -44.38
CA LYS A 166 27.99 -4.43 -44.58
C LYS A 166 27.81 -5.75 -43.83
N GLU A 167 28.76 -6.67 -43.92
CA GLU A 167 28.70 -7.95 -43.20
C GLU A 167 28.72 -7.77 -41.67
N GLU A 168 29.51 -6.83 -41.15
CA GLU A 168 29.53 -6.50 -39.72
C GLU A 168 28.20 -5.90 -39.25
N LEU A 169 27.61 -5.01 -40.04
CA LEU A 169 26.30 -4.43 -39.74
C LEU A 169 25.20 -5.49 -39.75
N LEU A 170 25.22 -6.43 -40.69
CA LEU A 170 24.29 -7.55 -40.72
C LEU A 170 24.41 -8.41 -39.45
N LYS A 171 25.63 -8.72 -39.00
CA LYS A 171 25.85 -9.44 -37.73
C LYS A 171 25.30 -8.67 -36.52
N LYS A 172 25.48 -7.35 -36.48
CA LYS A 172 24.91 -6.49 -35.42
C LYS A 172 23.38 -6.49 -35.46
N MET A 173 22.77 -6.43 -36.65
CA MET A 173 21.32 -6.54 -36.80
C MET A 173 20.78 -7.87 -36.28
N ASP A 174 21.43 -8.99 -36.61
CA ASP A 174 21.03 -10.32 -36.12
C ASP A 174 21.12 -10.42 -34.59
N GLN A 175 22.16 -9.84 -33.99
CA GLN A 175 22.32 -9.80 -32.54
C GLN A 175 21.21 -8.98 -31.87
N LEU A 176 20.91 -7.80 -32.39
CA LEU A 176 19.82 -6.95 -31.89
C LEU A 176 18.45 -7.62 -32.06
N ALA A 177 18.23 -8.37 -33.14
CA ALA A 177 17.00 -9.13 -33.34
C ALA A 177 16.80 -10.20 -32.24
N LYS A 178 17.87 -10.89 -31.85
CA LYS A 178 17.84 -11.87 -30.74
C LYS A 178 17.56 -11.20 -29.39
N GLU A 179 18.20 -10.07 -29.12
CA GLU A 179 17.97 -9.29 -27.88
C GLU A 179 16.52 -8.78 -27.81
N LYS A 180 15.99 -8.27 -28.93
CA LYS A 180 14.58 -7.85 -29.03
C LYS A 180 13.62 -9.01 -28.75
N ALA A 181 13.88 -10.19 -29.30
CA ALA A 181 13.05 -11.37 -29.06
C ALA A 181 13.07 -11.79 -27.57
N LYS A 182 14.24 -11.75 -26.92
CA LYS A 182 14.37 -12.01 -25.49
C LYS A 182 13.56 -11.01 -24.65
N LEU A 183 13.71 -9.71 -24.92
CA LEU A 183 12.96 -8.67 -24.19
C LEU A 183 11.45 -8.79 -24.39
N MET A 184 10.98 -9.22 -25.56
CA MET A 184 9.56 -9.51 -25.79
C MET A 184 9.06 -10.67 -24.92
N GLN A 185 9.87 -11.72 -24.77
CA GLN A 185 9.54 -12.85 -23.90
C GLN A 185 9.50 -12.43 -22.42
N ASP A 186 10.49 -11.65 -21.97
CA ASP A 186 10.54 -11.13 -20.59
C ASP A 186 9.32 -10.24 -20.29
N ASN A 187 8.92 -9.38 -21.24
CA ASN A 187 7.75 -8.52 -21.08
C ASN A 187 6.43 -9.34 -21.01
N LEU A 188 6.32 -10.41 -21.82
CA LEU A 188 5.17 -11.32 -21.73
C LEU A 188 5.10 -12.01 -20.36
N GLN A 189 6.24 -12.39 -19.80
CA GLN A 189 6.32 -13.01 -18.47
C GLN A 189 5.92 -12.02 -17.37
N LEU A 190 6.46 -10.80 -17.40
CA LEU A 190 6.10 -9.73 -16.48
C LEU A 190 4.60 -9.37 -16.55
N SER A 191 4.00 -9.43 -17.75
CA SER A 191 2.57 -9.21 -17.93
C SER A 191 1.73 -10.28 -17.23
N LYS A 192 2.16 -11.55 -17.26
CA LYS A 192 1.51 -12.63 -16.52
C LYS A 192 1.63 -12.44 -15.01
N GLU A 193 2.83 -12.11 -14.53
CA GLU A 193 3.09 -11.83 -13.11
C GLU A 193 2.24 -10.66 -12.60
N LYS A 194 2.18 -9.57 -13.38
CA LYS A 194 1.31 -8.43 -13.08
C LYS A 194 -0.15 -8.85 -12.96
N LYS A 195 -0.64 -9.72 -13.85
CA LYS A 195 -2.02 -10.20 -13.79
C LYS A 195 -2.29 -10.99 -12.51
N ILE A 196 -1.38 -11.89 -12.13
CA ILE A 196 -1.48 -12.66 -10.88
C ILE A 196 -1.56 -11.72 -9.68
N LEU A 197 -0.66 -10.73 -9.61
CA LEU A 197 -0.66 -9.75 -8.51
C LEU A 197 -1.94 -8.92 -8.45
N VAL A 198 -2.51 -8.55 -9.60
CA VAL A 198 -3.81 -7.85 -9.65
C VAL A 198 -4.92 -8.74 -9.10
N ASP A 199 -4.96 -10.02 -9.50
CA ASP A 199 -5.95 -10.97 -9.00
C ASP A 199 -5.80 -11.18 -7.48
N GLU A 200 -4.57 -11.27 -6.96
CA GLU A 200 -4.29 -11.35 -5.51
C GLU A 200 -4.73 -10.10 -4.75
N VAL A 201 -4.48 -8.90 -5.28
CA VAL A 201 -4.92 -7.63 -4.67
C VAL A 201 -6.45 -7.53 -4.63
N MET A 202 -7.12 -7.95 -5.71
CA MET A 202 -8.57 -7.99 -5.76
C MET A 202 -9.15 -8.97 -4.76
N ALA A 203 -8.58 -10.18 -4.65
CA ALA A 203 -8.99 -11.16 -3.64
C ALA A 203 -8.75 -10.66 -2.21
N GLY A 204 -7.61 -10.00 -1.96
CA GLY A 204 -7.31 -9.36 -0.68
C GLY A 204 -8.31 -8.27 -0.32
N SER A 205 -8.69 -7.42 -1.29
CA SER A 205 -9.69 -6.36 -1.10
C SER A 205 -11.07 -6.91 -0.76
N LEU A 206 -11.49 -8.00 -1.42
CA LEU A 206 -12.74 -8.68 -1.10
C LEU A 206 -12.73 -9.22 0.32
N ARG A 207 -11.65 -9.90 0.72
CA ARG A 207 -11.50 -10.43 2.08
C ARG A 207 -11.46 -9.34 3.15
N GLN A 208 -10.86 -8.19 2.83
CA GLN A 208 -10.89 -7.04 3.72
C GLN A 208 -12.33 -6.54 3.93
N HIS A 209 -13.11 -6.43 2.85
CA HIS A 209 -14.50 -6.01 2.94
C HIS A 209 -15.34 -7.00 3.76
N GLU A 210 -15.15 -8.31 3.57
CA GLU A 210 -15.82 -9.36 4.37
C GLU A 210 -15.50 -9.21 5.87
N LEU A 211 -14.23 -8.99 6.22
CA LEU A 211 -13.82 -8.77 7.61
C LEU A 211 -14.40 -7.48 8.20
N GLU A 212 -14.49 -6.41 7.40
CA GLU A 212 -15.12 -5.15 7.82
C GLU A 212 -16.61 -5.35 8.12
N GLU A 213 -17.32 -6.11 7.27
CA GLU A 213 -18.72 -6.49 7.52
C GLU A 213 -18.86 -7.33 8.80
N GLU A 214 -18.02 -8.35 8.98
CA GLU A 214 -18.01 -9.18 10.21
C GLU A 214 -17.76 -8.33 11.47
N MET A 215 -16.81 -7.40 11.42
CA MET A 215 -16.55 -6.49 12.55
C MET A 215 -17.74 -5.57 12.81
N GLU A 216 -18.43 -5.09 11.77
CA GLU A 216 -19.61 -4.25 11.95
C GLU A 216 -20.77 -5.04 12.60
N GLU A 217 -20.97 -6.30 12.20
CA GLU A 217 -21.93 -7.20 12.84
C GLU A 217 -21.57 -7.48 14.31
N GLN A 218 -20.30 -7.77 14.60
CA GLN A 218 -19.82 -7.94 15.98
C GLN A 218 -20.02 -6.66 16.81
N SER A 219 -19.77 -5.49 16.23
CA SER A 219 -20.01 -4.20 16.89
C SER A 219 -21.49 -3.99 17.20
N LYS A 220 -22.39 -4.34 16.27
CA LYS A 220 -23.85 -4.30 16.49
C LYS A 220 -24.27 -5.24 17.62
N THR A 221 -23.77 -6.48 17.64
CA THR A 221 -24.10 -7.44 18.71
C THR A 221 -23.57 -6.99 20.07
N PHE A 222 -22.34 -6.47 20.12
CA PHE A 222 -21.76 -5.91 21.34
C PHE A 222 -22.58 -4.73 21.88
N LYS A 223 -23.02 -3.82 20.99
CA LYS A 223 -23.89 -2.69 21.36
C LYS A 223 -25.22 -3.16 21.95
N ILE A 224 -25.87 -4.16 21.34
CA ILE A 224 -27.11 -4.75 21.88
C ILE A 224 -26.86 -5.33 23.29
N HIS A 225 -25.75 -6.05 23.47
CA HIS A 225 -25.41 -6.63 24.78
C HIS A 225 -25.15 -5.54 25.84
N LEU A 226 -24.43 -4.49 25.48
CA LEU A 226 -24.16 -3.35 26.36
C LEU A 226 -25.45 -2.61 26.75
N ASP A 227 -26.37 -2.42 25.80
CA ASP A 227 -27.68 -1.83 26.06
C ASP A 227 -28.52 -2.72 27.00
N ASP A 228 -28.49 -4.05 26.83
CA ASP A 228 -29.18 -4.96 27.74
C ASP A 228 -28.60 -4.92 29.16
N LEU A 229 -27.27 -4.94 29.30
CA LEU A 229 -26.59 -4.77 30.59
C LEU A 229 -26.96 -3.45 31.25
N THR A 230 -27.00 -2.36 30.47
CA THR A 230 -27.41 -1.04 30.96
C THR A 230 -28.86 -1.04 31.42
N ARG A 231 -29.77 -1.68 30.67
CA ARG A 231 -31.18 -1.85 31.07
C ARG A 231 -31.31 -2.68 32.36
N ARG A 232 -30.58 -3.79 32.48
CA ARG A 232 -30.56 -4.62 33.70
C ARG A 232 -30.05 -3.82 34.91
N LYS A 233 -28.96 -3.06 34.74
CA LYS A 233 -28.44 -2.17 35.79
C LYS A 233 -29.47 -1.13 36.22
N ARG A 234 -30.18 -0.49 35.29
CA ARG A 234 -31.25 0.47 35.61
C ARG A 234 -32.40 -0.19 36.36
N ARG A 235 -32.85 -1.38 35.95
CA ARG A 235 -33.89 -2.15 36.66
C ARG A 235 -33.46 -2.52 38.07
N ALA A 236 -32.23 -3.00 38.25
CA ALA A 236 -31.68 -3.33 39.56
C ALA A 236 -31.59 -2.10 40.48
N LEU A 237 -31.15 -0.96 39.95
CA LEU A 237 -31.11 0.30 40.69
C LEU A 237 -32.52 0.75 41.10
N ALA A 238 -33.50 0.69 40.20
CA ALA A 238 -34.88 1.03 40.50
C ALA A 238 -35.49 0.09 41.57
N ALA A 239 -35.21 -1.22 41.50
CA ALA A 239 -35.64 -2.18 42.51
C ALA A 239 -35.00 -1.89 43.88
N ARG A 240 -33.70 -1.56 43.90
CA ARG A 240 -32.99 -1.14 45.11
C ARG A 240 -33.61 0.12 45.72
N ASN A 241 -33.91 1.14 44.92
CA ASN A 241 -34.52 2.38 45.40
C ASN A 241 -35.91 2.13 45.98
N ARG A 242 -36.75 1.32 45.32
CA ARG A 242 -38.07 0.92 45.88
C ARG A 242 -37.95 0.17 47.20
N ALA A 243 -36.96 -0.71 47.34
CA ALA A 243 -36.71 -1.40 48.60
C ALA A 243 -36.28 -0.42 49.70
N PHE A 244 -35.47 0.59 49.35
CA PHE A 244 -35.05 1.64 50.27
C PHE A 244 -36.23 2.52 50.71
N GLU A 245 -37.10 2.93 49.78
CA GLU A 245 -38.34 3.65 50.10
C GLU A 245 -39.23 2.86 51.06
N LYS A 246 -39.42 1.55 50.81
CA LYS A 246 -40.18 0.68 51.73
C LYS A 246 -39.55 0.63 53.12
N LEU A 247 -38.23 0.47 53.22
CA LEU A 247 -37.53 0.48 54.51
C LEU A 247 -37.69 1.82 55.23
N GLN A 248 -37.67 2.93 54.49
CA GLN A 248 -37.92 4.25 55.06
C GLN A 248 -39.34 4.36 55.61
N THR A 249 -40.36 3.89 54.87
CA THR A 249 -41.75 3.88 55.38
C THR A 249 -41.91 2.98 56.61
N TYR A 250 -41.28 1.81 56.65
CA TYR A 250 -41.28 0.97 57.86
C TYR A 250 -40.65 1.68 59.04
N ARG A 251 -39.54 2.39 58.82
CA ARG A 251 -38.87 3.16 59.86
C ARG A 251 -39.77 4.28 60.39
N GLU A 252 -40.42 5.03 59.50
CA GLU A 252 -41.35 6.10 59.87
C GLU A 252 -42.54 5.56 60.70
N VAL A 253 -43.10 4.40 60.33
CA VAL A 253 -44.16 3.74 61.11
C VAL A 253 -43.65 3.31 62.49
N THR A 254 -42.49 2.66 62.57
CA THR A 254 -41.92 2.24 63.86
C THR A 254 -41.54 3.42 64.75
N ASP A 255 -41.05 4.53 64.18
CA ASP A 255 -40.75 5.74 64.92
C ASP A 255 -42.03 6.41 65.44
N GLU A 256 -43.16 6.29 64.72
CA GLU A 256 -44.48 6.75 65.19
C GLU A 256 -45.04 5.88 66.31
N GLU A 257 -44.97 4.55 66.18
CA GLU A 257 -45.35 3.60 67.25
C GLU A 257 -44.53 3.84 68.54
N ILE A 258 -43.23 4.13 68.40
CA ILE A 258 -42.37 4.49 69.53
C ILE A 258 -42.82 5.81 70.18
N ARG A 259 -43.25 6.81 69.40
CA ARG A 259 -43.78 8.08 69.94
C ARG A 259 -45.08 7.88 70.71
N GLU A 260 -46.01 7.07 70.18
CA GLU A 260 -47.26 6.74 70.87
C GLU A 260 -46.99 6.04 72.21
N LEU A 261 -46.10 5.04 72.22
CA LEU A 261 -45.67 4.36 73.45
C LEU A 261 -45.03 5.31 74.47
N ILE A 262 -44.22 6.28 74.02
CA ILE A 262 -43.64 7.30 74.90
C ILE A 262 -44.74 8.19 75.51
N ALA A 263 -45.75 8.56 74.72
CA ALA A 263 -46.86 9.39 75.19
C ALA A 263 -47.71 8.64 76.25
N GLU A 264 -48.03 7.36 76.03
CA GLU A 264 -48.74 6.53 77.00
C GLU A 264 -47.96 6.39 78.31
N LEU A 265 -46.64 6.18 78.24
CA LEU A 265 -45.79 6.12 79.42
C LEU A 265 -45.77 7.45 80.18
N GLN A 266 -45.73 8.58 79.49
CA GLN A 266 -45.80 9.90 80.11
C GLN A 266 -47.15 10.12 80.83
N GLU A 267 -48.26 9.67 80.26
CA GLU A 267 -49.57 9.75 80.88
C GLU A 267 -49.66 8.89 82.16
N MET A 268 -49.14 7.67 82.11
CA MET A 268 -49.05 6.80 83.30
C MET A 268 -48.19 7.42 84.42
N VAL A 269 -47.07 8.06 84.08
CA VAL A 269 -46.23 8.78 85.06
C VAL A 269 -46.99 9.94 85.70
N ASN A 270 -47.76 10.70 84.92
CA ASN A 270 -48.59 11.80 85.43
C ASN A 270 -49.66 11.32 86.40
N LEU A 271 -50.36 10.23 86.08
CA LEU A 271 -51.33 9.58 86.98
C LEU A 271 -50.68 9.10 88.28
N ASN A 272 -49.48 8.55 88.23
CA ASN A 272 -48.74 8.13 89.43
C ASN A 272 -48.34 9.33 90.30
N ASN A 273 -47.92 10.44 89.69
CA ASN A 273 -47.62 11.68 90.41
C ASN A 273 -48.88 12.25 91.10
N GLN A 274 -50.03 12.19 90.45
CA GLN A 274 -51.31 12.59 91.06
C GLN A 274 -51.67 11.71 92.26
N LYS A 275 -51.52 10.37 92.14
CA LYS A 275 -51.71 9.44 93.27
C LYS A 275 -50.75 9.73 94.42
N ALA A 276 -49.47 9.97 94.15
CA ALA A 276 -48.50 10.33 95.17
C ALA A 276 -48.84 11.64 95.90
N ASN A 277 -49.40 12.62 95.19
CA ASN A 277 -49.89 13.86 95.80
C ASN A 277 -51.13 13.64 96.66
N ALA A 278 -52.09 12.83 96.22
CA ALA A 278 -53.26 12.46 97.02
C ALA A 278 -52.86 11.74 98.32
N ILE A 279 -51.89 10.83 98.25
CA ILE A 279 -51.35 10.15 99.44
C ILE A 279 -50.70 11.16 100.40
N ARG A 280 -49.90 12.11 99.89
CA ARG A 280 -49.31 13.17 100.73
C ARG A 280 -50.36 14.05 101.41
N GLN A 281 -51.44 14.39 100.71
CA GLN A 281 -52.56 15.14 101.29
C GLN A 281 -53.25 14.35 102.40
N LEU A 282 -53.52 13.06 102.19
CA LEU A 282 -54.11 12.18 103.22
C LEU A 282 -53.21 12.06 104.46
N MET A 283 -51.90 11.94 104.29
CA MET A 283 -50.95 11.94 105.43
C MET A 283 -50.97 13.26 106.20
N SER A 284 -51.10 14.41 105.52
CA SER A 284 -51.20 15.71 106.20
C SER A 284 -52.48 15.84 107.05
N ILE A 285 -53.59 15.25 106.59
CA ILE A 285 -54.85 15.20 107.32
C ILE A 285 -54.73 14.29 108.55
N ASP A 286 -54.09 13.12 108.43
CA ASP A 286 -53.88 12.21 109.58
C ASP A 286 -53.05 12.89 110.70
N ILE A 287 -51.99 13.60 110.32
CA ILE A 287 -51.16 14.36 111.27
C ILE A 287 -51.99 15.45 111.97
N ALA A 288 -52.79 16.21 111.21
CA ALA A 288 -53.63 17.27 111.78
C ALA A 288 -54.70 16.73 112.75
N LEU A 289 -55.29 15.57 112.43
CA LEU A 289 -56.24 14.88 113.31
C LEU A 289 -55.57 14.41 114.61
N ARG A 290 -54.36 13.82 114.54
CA ARG A 290 -53.63 13.40 115.74
C ARG A 290 -53.33 14.57 116.67
N ILE A 291 -52.91 15.71 116.12
CA ILE A 291 -52.63 16.93 116.92
C ILE A 291 -53.90 17.43 117.60
N THR A 292 -55.04 17.46 116.90
CA THR A 292 -56.31 17.94 117.49
C THR A 292 -56.88 16.98 118.54
N TYR A 293 -56.78 15.68 118.34
CA TYR A 293 -57.19 14.70 119.36
C TYR A 293 -56.31 14.76 120.61
N GLN A 294 -54.99 14.92 120.45
CA GLN A 294 -54.07 15.03 121.58
C GLN A 294 -54.36 16.26 122.45
N ALA A 295 -54.56 17.44 121.83
CA ALA A 295 -54.91 18.66 122.54
C ALA A 295 -56.24 18.55 123.32
N ARG A 296 -57.18 17.73 122.81
CA ARG A 296 -58.48 17.50 123.46
C ARG A 296 -58.36 16.55 124.67
N ILE A 297 -57.49 15.54 124.58
CA ILE A 297 -57.17 14.64 125.69
C ILE A 297 -56.50 15.41 126.82
N ASP A 298 -55.52 16.26 126.50
CA ASP A 298 -54.79 17.05 127.50
C ASP A 298 -55.73 18.00 128.26
N LYS A 299 -56.68 18.64 127.55
CA LYS A 299 -57.69 19.52 128.17
C LYS A 299 -58.64 18.77 129.12
N VAL A 300 -59.09 17.58 128.76
CA VAL A 300 -59.95 16.75 129.64
C VAL A 300 -59.19 16.32 130.89
N LYS A 301 -57.90 16.04 130.77
CA LYS A 301 -57.03 15.65 131.89
C LYS A 301 -56.88 16.81 132.89
N GLU A 302 -56.67 18.02 132.38
CA GLU A 302 -56.54 19.24 133.18
C GLU A 302 -57.84 19.56 133.96
N ASP A 303 -59.01 19.45 133.31
CA ASP A 303 -60.32 19.64 133.94
C ASP A 303 -60.60 18.62 135.06
N LEU A 304 -60.17 17.36 134.88
CA LEU A 304 -60.34 16.31 135.88
C LEU A 304 -59.42 16.50 137.09
N GLU A 305 -58.17 16.91 136.86
CA GLU A 305 -57.23 17.23 137.94
C GLU A 305 -57.72 18.42 138.79
N GLY A 306 -58.31 19.44 138.16
CA GLY A 306 -58.94 20.57 138.85
C GLY A 306 -60.11 20.15 139.76
N ARG A 307 -60.99 19.27 139.26
CA ARG A 307 -62.13 18.73 140.04
C ARG A 307 -61.70 17.88 141.24
N ILE A 308 -60.64 17.09 141.11
CA ILE A 308 -60.12 16.27 142.20
C ILE A 308 -59.60 17.15 143.34
N GLN A 309 -58.88 18.25 143.03
CA GLN A 309 -58.40 19.19 144.03
C GLN A 309 -59.55 19.91 144.77
N GLU A 310 -60.62 20.27 144.06
CA GLU A 310 -61.78 20.95 144.62
C GLU A 310 -62.58 20.04 145.57
N LEU A 311 -62.75 18.76 145.20
CA LEU A 311 -63.36 17.74 146.07
C LEU A 311 -62.52 17.45 147.31
N GLY A 312 -61.18 17.46 147.18
CA GLY A 312 -60.26 17.34 148.32
C GLY A 312 -60.43 18.47 149.35
N ARG A 313 -60.58 19.72 148.89
CA ARG A 313 -60.86 20.87 149.78
C ARG A 313 -62.19 20.73 150.49
N ARG A 314 -63.26 20.35 149.77
CA ARG A 314 -64.60 20.16 150.36
C ARG A 314 -64.65 19.03 151.40
N SER A 315 -63.93 17.92 151.15
CA SER A 315 -63.83 16.82 152.13
C SER A 315 -63.14 17.25 153.42
N THR A 316 -62.18 18.17 153.35
CA THR A 316 -61.44 18.66 154.52
C THR A 316 -62.33 19.59 155.36
N GLN A 317 -63.07 20.49 154.72
CA GLN A 317 -64.06 21.37 155.38
C GLN A 317 -65.21 20.60 156.06
N LEU A 318 -65.69 19.51 155.43
CA LEU A 318 -66.70 18.64 156.04
C LEU A 318 -66.18 17.91 157.28
N ARG A 319 -64.90 17.55 157.30
CA ARG A 319 -64.28 16.90 158.47
C ARG A 319 -64.19 17.84 159.66
N GLU A 320 -63.89 19.11 159.43
CA GLU A 320 -63.84 20.15 160.47
C GLU A 320 -65.23 20.47 161.04
N THR A 321 -66.28 20.43 160.22
CA THR A 321 -67.67 20.66 160.66
C THR A 321 -68.24 19.49 161.45
N VAL A 322 -67.93 18.25 161.09
CA VAL A 322 -68.31 17.06 161.88
C VAL A 322 -67.63 17.06 163.25
N GLY A 323 -66.34 17.44 163.33
CA GLY A 323 -65.65 17.57 164.62
C GLY A 323 -66.24 18.65 165.55
N TYR A 324 -66.85 19.69 164.99
CA TYR A 324 -67.57 20.71 165.76
C TYR A 324 -68.89 20.16 166.34
N LEU A 325 -69.62 19.35 165.57
CA LEU A 325 -70.89 18.74 165.98
C LEU A 325 -70.70 17.67 167.06
N ASP A 326 -69.65 16.85 166.96
CA ASP A 326 -69.31 15.85 168.00
C ASP A 326 -68.96 16.52 169.35
N SER A 327 -68.43 17.75 169.34
CA SER A 327 -68.18 18.52 170.57
C SER A 327 -69.46 19.09 171.19
N MET A 328 -70.46 19.42 170.38
CA MET A 328 -71.76 19.91 170.85
C MET A 328 -72.61 18.78 171.43
N ASP A 329 -72.58 17.57 170.84
CA ASP A 329 -73.27 16.40 171.39
C ASP A 329 -72.68 15.98 172.75
N ALA A 330 -71.36 16.14 172.96
CA ALA A 330 -70.73 15.90 174.25
C ALA A 330 -71.10 16.93 175.34
N GLU A 331 -71.41 18.18 174.97
CA GLU A 331 -71.94 19.20 175.89
C GLU A 331 -73.42 18.96 176.21
N LEU A 332 -74.23 18.54 175.23
CA LEU A 332 -75.65 18.21 175.42
C LEU A 332 -75.85 17.01 176.36
N ILE A 333 -75.02 15.96 176.24
CA ILE A 333 -75.06 14.81 177.16
C ILE A 333 -74.71 15.23 178.60
N ARG A 334 -73.78 16.17 178.81
CA ARG A 334 -73.49 16.70 180.17
C ARG A 334 -74.66 17.49 180.75
N VAL A 335 -75.35 18.28 179.92
CA VAL A 335 -76.51 19.07 180.36
C VAL A 335 -77.70 18.16 180.68
N GLU A 336 -77.89 17.07 179.93
CA GLU A 336 -78.90 16.05 180.24
C GLU A 336 -78.56 15.26 181.53
N GLU A 337 -77.29 14.92 181.78
CA GLU A 337 -76.85 14.30 183.03
C GLU A 337 -76.99 15.22 184.27
N GLU A 338 -76.79 16.54 184.12
CA GLU A 338 -77.02 17.52 185.19
C GLU A 338 -78.51 17.70 185.53
N LEU A 339 -79.41 17.60 184.53
CA LEU A 339 -80.85 17.70 184.75
C LEU A 339 -81.45 16.45 185.41
N GLU A 340 -80.87 15.27 185.20
CA GLU A 340 -81.27 14.03 185.87
C GLU A 340 -80.81 13.96 187.35
N TYR A 341 -79.85 14.81 187.75
CA TYR A 341 -79.38 14.95 189.13
C TYR A 341 -80.26 15.87 190.01
N HIS A 342 -81.23 16.58 189.41
CA HIS A 342 -82.20 17.45 190.08
C HIS A 342 -83.66 16.94 189.94
N ARG A 343 -83.93 15.65 190.14
CA ARG A 343 -84.32 15.18 191.48
C ARG A 343 -84.93 16.24 192.41
#